data_AF-A0A2T1ALH5-F1
#
_entry.id   AF-A0A2T1ALH5-F1
#
_cell.length_a   1.000
_cell.length_b   1.000
_cell.length_c   1.000
_cell.angle_alpha   90.00
_cell.angle_beta   90.00
_cell.angle_gamma   90.00
#
_symmetry.space_group_name_H-M   'P 1'
#
loop_
_entity.id
_entity.type
_entity.pdbx_description
1 polymer ?
#
loop_
_entity_poly.entity_id
_entity_poly.type
_entity_poly.pdbx_seq_one_letter_code
_entity_poly.pdbx_strand_id
1 'polypeptide(L)'
;MPLIIGLVLGLAGAGGGFYAVQSGLLPFGDKAGSEVAHATKEAPEGVDKGETAGEIANLAFIEMEPIVITLNKASGVQQLRFRAQLEVNQADQVEVEKVLPRVVDVLNSYLRALELEDMTDPMALPKLRAQMLRRINIATGQGRVRDLLIMDFVLN
;
A
#
# COMPACT_ATOMS: atom_id res chain seq x y z
N MET A 1 -27.40 16.90 -53.79
CA MET A 1 -28.17 17.45 -52.66
C MET A 1 -28.45 16.51 -51.49
N PRO A 2 -28.49 15.16 -51.58
CA PRO A 2 -28.71 14.34 -50.37
C PRO A 2 -27.48 14.29 -49.45
N LEU A 3 -26.27 14.42 -50.03
CA LEU A 3 -25.01 14.28 -49.30
C LEU A 3 -24.69 15.46 -48.37
N ILE A 4 -25.09 16.68 -48.76
CA ILE A 4 -24.91 17.89 -47.95
C ILE A 4 -25.89 17.88 -46.76
N ILE A 5 -27.13 17.44 -46.98
CA ILE A 5 -28.13 17.30 -45.91
C ILE A 5 -27.68 16.24 -44.91
N GLY A 6 -27.16 15.11 -45.37
CA GLY A 6 -26.57 14.08 -44.50
C GLY A 6 -25.38 14.59 -43.69
N LEU A 7 -24.50 15.38 -44.29
CA LEU A 7 -23.36 15.98 -43.59
C LEU A 7 -23.81 16.95 -42.47
N VAL A 8 -24.78 17.82 -42.76
CA VAL A 8 -25.28 18.80 -41.79
C VAL A 8 -26.02 18.11 -40.65
N LEU A 9 -26.86 17.11 -40.94
CA LEU A 9 -27.55 16.32 -39.92
C LEU A 9 -26.57 15.50 -39.08
N GLY A 10 -25.51 14.96 -39.69
CA GLY A 10 -24.45 14.22 -38.97
C GLY A 10 -23.71 15.11 -37.97
N LEU A 11 -23.33 16.33 -38.38
CA LEU A 11 -22.64 17.29 -37.50
C LEU A 11 -23.55 17.80 -36.37
N ALA A 12 -24.81 18.11 -36.69
CA ALA A 12 -25.78 18.56 -35.69
C ALA A 12 -26.13 17.43 -34.69
N GLY A 13 -26.29 16.20 -35.16
CA GLY A 13 -26.54 15.04 -34.32
C GLY A 13 -25.36 14.69 -33.41
N ALA A 14 -24.13 14.75 -33.93
CA ALA A 14 -22.93 14.53 -33.13
C ALA A 14 -22.74 15.60 -32.05
N GLY A 15 -22.92 16.89 -32.40
CA GLY A 15 -22.82 17.99 -31.43
C GLY A 15 -23.92 17.95 -30.38
N GLY A 16 -25.17 17.72 -30.79
CA GLY A 16 -26.31 17.62 -29.87
C GLY A 16 -26.22 16.41 -28.94
N GLY A 17 -25.80 15.25 -29.46
CA GLY A 17 -25.59 14.04 -28.67
C GLY A 17 -24.49 14.20 -27.62
N PHE A 18 -23.34 14.78 -27.99
CA PHE A 18 -22.24 15.03 -27.06
C PHE A 18 -22.65 15.99 -25.94
N TYR A 19 -23.32 17.10 -26.28
CA TYR A 19 -23.80 18.05 -25.29
C TYR A 19 -24.84 17.44 -24.35
N ALA A 20 -25.76 16.60 -24.86
CA ALA A 20 -26.79 15.97 -24.06
C ALA A 20 -26.23 14.93 -23.05
N VAL A 21 -25.14 14.24 -23.39
CA VAL A 21 -24.40 13.38 -22.43
C VAL A 21 -23.63 14.21 -21.42
N GLN A 22 -22.90 15.24 -21.87
CA GLN A 22 -22.07 16.07 -20.98
C GLN A 22 -22.89 16.91 -20.00
N SER A 23 -24.05 17.41 -20.42
CA SER A 23 -24.95 18.20 -19.58
C SER A 23 -25.81 17.36 -18.62
N GLY A 24 -25.70 16.02 -18.69
CA GLY A 24 -26.51 15.11 -17.87
C GLY A 24 -27.99 15.09 -18.24
N LEU A 25 -28.35 15.58 -19.43
CA LEU A 25 -29.74 15.60 -19.93
C LEU A 25 -30.23 14.20 -20.34
N LEU A 26 -29.30 13.31 -20.67
CA LEU A 26 -29.58 11.91 -20.99
C LEU A 26 -29.29 11.00 -19.78
N PRO A 27 -30.25 10.15 -19.37
CA PRO A 27 -30.10 9.26 -18.21
C PRO A 27 -29.32 7.98 -18.56
N PHE A 28 -28.22 8.12 -19.30
CA PHE A 28 -27.30 7.01 -19.62
C PHE A 28 -26.10 6.96 -18.66
N GLY A 29 -26.08 7.83 -17.63
CA GLY A 29 -24.99 7.95 -16.65
C GLY A 29 -25.14 7.12 -15.37
N ASP A 30 -26.19 6.30 -15.25
CA ASP A 30 -26.30 5.32 -14.15
C ASP A 30 -25.74 3.96 -14.58
N LYS A 31 -24.49 3.72 -14.15
CA LYS A 31 -23.75 2.46 -14.01
C LYS A 31 -24.00 1.36 -15.06
N ALA A 32 -23.05 1.23 -15.98
CA ALA A 32 -22.61 -0.06 -16.49
C ALA A 32 -21.08 -0.05 -16.63
N GLY A 33 -20.45 -1.07 -16.03
CA GLY A 33 -19.01 -1.19 -15.92
C GLY A 33 -18.31 -1.20 -17.26
N SER A 34 -17.30 -0.35 -17.37
CA SER A 34 -16.24 -0.48 -18.36
C SER A 34 -15.47 -1.77 -18.07
N GLU A 35 -15.80 -2.84 -18.80
CA GLU A 35 -14.81 -3.82 -19.26
C GLU A 35 -13.80 -3.07 -20.13
N VAL A 36 -12.81 -2.46 -19.49
CA VAL A 36 -11.55 -2.10 -20.14
C VAL A 36 -10.57 -3.13 -19.66
N ALA A 37 -10.13 -3.95 -20.62
CA ALA A 37 -8.95 -4.79 -20.54
C ALA A 37 -7.74 -3.94 -20.11
N HIS A 38 -7.58 -3.77 -18.81
CA HIS A 38 -6.31 -3.41 -18.23
C HIS A 38 -5.46 -4.67 -18.28
N ALA A 39 -4.44 -4.65 -19.16
CA ALA A 39 -3.26 -5.46 -18.97
C ALA A 39 -2.81 -5.25 -17.52
N THR A 40 -3.01 -6.28 -16.70
CA THR A 40 -2.58 -6.36 -15.30
C THR A 40 -1.06 -6.29 -15.27
N LYS A 41 -0.54 -5.06 -15.32
CA LYS A 41 0.62 -4.70 -14.53
C LYS A 41 0.07 -4.54 -13.13
N GLU A 42 0.15 -5.62 -12.35
CA GLU A 42 0.11 -5.56 -10.89
C GLU A 42 1.17 -4.53 -10.46
N ALA A 43 0.71 -3.28 -10.30
CA ALA A 43 1.37 -2.36 -9.40
C ALA A 43 1.24 -2.99 -8.00
N PRO A 44 2.31 -2.99 -7.19
CA PRO A 44 2.26 -3.57 -5.86
C PRO A 44 1.12 -2.90 -5.11
N GLU A 45 0.33 -3.67 -4.36
CA GLU A 45 -0.75 -3.19 -3.47
C GLU A 45 -0.23 -2.04 -2.58
N GLY A 46 -0.35 -0.83 -3.08
CA GLY A 46 -0.34 0.41 -2.33
C GLY A 46 -1.73 0.50 -1.73
N VAL A 47 -1.80 0.10 -0.47
CA VAL A 47 -2.92 0.07 0.45
C VAL A 47 -3.76 1.35 0.38
N ASP A 48 -4.72 1.44 -0.54
CA ASP A 48 -5.78 2.45 -0.44
C ASP A 48 -6.78 1.95 0.62
N LYS A 49 -6.52 2.31 1.88
CA LYS A 49 -7.35 1.94 3.05
C LYS A 49 -8.71 2.67 3.05
N GLY A 50 -9.01 3.50 2.04
CA GLY A 50 -10.23 4.31 1.99
C GLY A 50 -10.23 5.45 3.02
N GLU A 51 -9.04 5.91 3.40
CA GLU A 51 -8.85 6.88 4.48
C GLU A 51 -9.21 8.30 4.02
N THR A 52 -9.86 9.04 4.92
CA THR A 52 -10.15 10.45 4.66
C THR A 52 -8.92 11.31 4.89
N ALA A 53 -8.82 12.47 4.23
CA ALA A 53 -7.73 13.42 4.45
C ALA A 53 -7.57 13.83 5.93
N GLY A 54 -8.68 13.86 6.69
CA GLY A 54 -8.66 14.13 8.13
C GLY A 54 -8.07 12.99 8.96
N GLU A 55 -8.19 11.74 8.53
CA GLU A 55 -7.57 10.60 9.21
C GLU A 55 -6.07 10.56 8.97
N ILE A 56 -5.61 10.88 7.75
CA ILE A 56 -4.19 10.97 7.40
C ILE A 56 -3.52 12.11 8.18
N ALA A 57 -4.20 13.25 8.35
CA ALA A 57 -3.67 14.39 9.11
C ALA A 57 -3.43 14.08 10.61
N ASN A 58 -4.07 13.04 11.15
CA ASN A 58 -3.94 12.61 12.54
C ASN A 58 -2.98 11.41 12.70
N LEU A 59 -2.14 11.15 11.71
CA LEU A 59 -1.09 10.13 11.80
C LEU A 59 0.18 10.71 12.42
N ALA A 60 0.89 9.86 13.14
CA ALA A 60 2.25 10.08 13.57
C ALA A 60 3.12 8.91 13.11
N PHE A 61 4.40 9.20 12.88
CA PHE A 61 5.37 8.23 12.41
C PHE A 61 6.50 8.12 13.43
N ILE A 62 6.74 6.92 13.92
CA ILE A 62 7.80 6.67 14.88
C ILE A 62 8.95 5.97 14.16
N GLU A 63 10.08 6.67 14.09
CA GLU A 63 11.29 6.12 13.49
C GLU A 63 11.98 5.11 14.41
N MET A 64 12.50 4.05 13.82
CA MET A 64 13.26 3.03 14.54
C MET A 64 14.70 2.99 14.06
N GLU A 65 15.60 2.64 14.97
CA GLU A 65 17.00 2.41 14.64
C GLU A 65 17.14 1.27 13.62
N PRO A 66 18.08 1.37 12.65
CA PRO A 66 18.33 0.30 11.70
C PRO A 66 18.74 -1.00 12.40
N ILE A 67 18.10 -2.11 12.04
CA ILE A 67 18.40 -3.44 12.54
C ILE A 67 19.31 -4.15 11.53
N VAL A 68 20.45 -4.65 12.00
CA VAL A 68 21.34 -5.49 11.19
C VAL A 68 21.40 -6.87 11.82
N ILE A 69 21.03 -7.90 11.06
CA ILE A 69 21.13 -9.28 11.50
C ILE A 69 21.99 -10.11 10.56
N THR A 70 22.58 -11.15 11.13
CA THR A 70 23.37 -12.13 10.39
C THR A 70 22.48 -13.33 10.06
N LEU A 71 22.40 -13.68 8.78
CA LEU A 71 21.73 -14.87 8.29
C LEU A 71 22.77 -15.94 7.98
N ASN A 72 22.63 -17.11 8.59
CA ASN A 72 23.54 -18.23 8.39
C ASN A 72 23.09 -19.09 7.22
N LYS A 73 23.99 -19.35 6.27
CA LYS A 73 23.76 -20.23 5.13
C LYS A 73 24.79 -21.35 5.12
N ALA A 74 24.45 -22.48 4.52
CA ALA A 74 25.41 -23.56 4.28
C ALA A 74 26.64 -23.11 3.44
N SER A 75 26.48 -22.04 2.64
CA SER A 75 27.50 -21.51 1.73
C SER A 75 28.20 -20.23 2.23
N GLY A 76 27.89 -19.72 3.42
CA GLY A 76 28.48 -18.48 3.95
C GLY A 76 27.57 -17.68 4.88
N VAL A 77 28.06 -16.53 5.31
CA VAL A 77 27.37 -15.61 6.21
C VAL A 77 26.87 -14.40 5.41
N GLN A 78 25.58 -14.08 5.48
CA GLN A 78 25.00 -12.88 4.85
C GLN A 78 24.47 -11.91 5.92
N GLN A 79 24.42 -10.62 5.61
CA GLN A 79 23.88 -9.61 6.50
C GLN A 79 22.62 -8.96 5.93
N LEU A 80 21.52 -9.04 6.67
CA LEU A 80 20.30 -8.30 6.38
C LEU A 80 20.32 -6.97 7.12
N ARG A 81 20.21 -5.87 6.37
CA ARG A 81 19.93 -4.54 6.89
C ARG A 81 18.44 -4.23 6.72
N PHE A 82 17.77 -3.96 7.82
CA PHE A 82 16.36 -3.60 7.89
C PHE A 82 16.20 -2.23 8.52
N ARG A 83 15.39 -1.35 7.91
CA ARG A 83 14.98 -0.08 8.50
C ARG A 83 13.49 0.11 8.27
N ALA A 84 12.78 0.55 9.30
CA ALA A 84 11.34 0.78 9.20
C ALA A 84 10.87 1.90 10.14
N GLN A 85 9.67 2.39 9.87
CA GLN A 85 8.94 3.33 10.71
C GLN A 85 7.58 2.71 11.07
N LEU A 86 7.06 3.04 12.25
CA LEU A 86 5.72 2.66 12.67
C LEU A 86 4.76 3.80 12.36
N GLU A 87 3.67 3.48 11.66
CA GLU A 87 2.55 4.40 11.48
C GLU A 87 1.55 4.17 12.61
N VAL A 88 1.23 5.23 13.34
CA VAL A 88 0.32 5.21 14.50
C VAL A 88 -0.63 6.40 14.42
N ASN A 89 -1.74 6.36 15.16
CA ASN A 89 -2.49 7.59 15.39
C ASN A 89 -1.69 8.52 16.30
N GLN A 90 -1.81 9.82 16.11
CA GLN A 90 -1.14 10.82 16.94
C GLN A 90 -1.47 10.66 18.43
N ALA A 91 -2.69 10.19 18.76
CA ALA A 91 -3.10 9.89 20.13
C ALA A 91 -2.33 8.73 20.77
N ASP A 92 -1.88 7.75 19.98
CA ASP A 92 -1.21 6.54 20.46
C ASP A 92 0.32 6.69 20.52
N GLN A 93 0.88 7.73 19.90
CA GLN A 93 2.33 7.90 19.69
C GLN A 93 3.14 7.73 20.98
N VAL A 94 2.82 8.50 22.02
CA VAL A 94 3.57 8.51 23.29
C VAL A 94 3.52 7.14 23.99
N GLU A 95 2.43 6.41 23.85
CA GLU A 95 2.29 5.09 24.46
C GLU A 95 3.06 4.02 23.68
N VAL A 96 3.06 4.10 22.35
CA VAL A 96 3.84 3.19 21.48
C VAL A 96 5.34 3.45 21.65
N GLU A 97 5.78 4.70 21.75
CA GLU A 97 7.19 5.06 22.01
C GLU A 97 7.72 4.44 23.31
N LYS A 98 6.91 4.37 24.37
CA LYS A 98 7.31 3.74 25.65
C LYS A 98 7.56 2.24 25.54
N VAL A 99 6.86 1.56 24.62
CA VAL A 99 6.99 0.11 24.41
C VAL A 99 7.82 -0.22 23.17
N LEU A 100 8.48 0.78 22.56
CA LEU A 100 9.31 0.62 21.38
C LEU A 100 10.44 -0.42 21.56
N PRO A 101 11.10 -0.54 22.73
CA PRO A 101 12.07 -1.63 22.96
C PRO A 101 11.47 -3.03 22.76
N ARG A 102 10.18 -3.23 23.10
CA ARG A 102 9.47 -4.50 22.89
C ARG A 102 9.17 -4.74 21.41
N VAL A 103 8.86 -3.68 20.65
CA VAL A 103 8.68 -3.76 19.19
C VAL A 103 9.98 -4.18 18.51
N VAL A 104 11.10 -3.55 18.90
CA VAL A 104 12.43 -3.88 18.39
C VAL A 104 12.80 -5.33 18.72
N ASP A 105 12.50 -5.82 19.91
CA ASP A 105 12.74 -7.23 20.29
C ASP A 105 11.94 -8.22 19.43
N VAL A 106 10.65 -7.92 19.17
CA VAL A 106 9.79 -8.72 18.28
C VAL A 106 10.35 -8.76 16.86
N LEU A 107 10.78 -7.61 16.33
CA LEU A 107 11.37 -7.51 15.00
C LEU A 107 12.68 -8.29 14.92
N ASN A 108 13.57 -8.14 15.91
CA ASN A 108 14.81 -8.91 15.98
C ASN A 108 14.55 -10.42 16.01
N SER A 109 13.62 -10.87 16.85
CA SER A 109 13.26 -12.28 16.95
C SER A 109 12.66 -12.83 15.65
N TYR A 110 11.81 -12.04 14.99
CA TYR A 110 11.21 -12.42 13.71
C TYR A 110 12.24 -12.49 12.59
N LEU A 111 13.03 -11.43 12.40
CA LEU A 111 14.03 -11.34 11.34
C LEU A 111 15.09 -12.45 11.46
N ARG A 112 15.51 -12.79 12.69
CA ARG A 112 16.47 -13.88 12.94
C ARG A 112 15.93 -15.27 12.62
N ALA A 113 14.61 -15.43 12.57
CA ALA A 113 13.96 -16.67 12.23
C ALA A 113 13.67 -16.80 10.72
N LEU A 114 13.94 -15.76 9.92
CA LEU A 114 13.74 -15.81 8.48
C LEU A 114 14.83 -16.65 7.81
N GLU A 115 14.39 -17.47 6.86
CA GLU A 115 15.29 -18.19 5.96
C GLU A 115 15.45 -17.39 4.66
N LEU A 116 16.54 -17.63 3.92
CA LEU A 116 16.79 -16.89 2.68
C LEU A 116 15.69 -17.13 1.64
N GLU A 117 15.08 -18.32 1.67
CA GLU A 117 13.99 -18.74 0.80
C GLU A 117 12.74 -17.88 1.01
N ASP A 118 12.51 -17.39 2.24
CA ASP A 118 11.42 -16.47 2.57
C ASP A 118 11.60 -15.07 1.97
N MET A 119 12.80 -14.74 1.49
CA MET A 119 13.18 -13.39 1.05
C MET A 119 13.39 -13.28 -0.47
N THR A 120 13.47 -14.40 -1.19
CA THR A 120 13.70 -14.43 -2.64
C THR A 120 12.39 -14.41 -3.46
N ASP A 121 11.24 -14.70 -2.82
CA ASP A 121 9.91 -14.62 -3.43
C ASP A 121 9.53 -13.16 -3.76
N PRO A 122 9.07 -12.83 -4.98
CA PRO A 122 8.49 -11.51 -5.29
C PRO A 122 7.40 -11.03 -4.31
N MET A 123 6.66 -11.96 -3.70
CA MET A 123 5.63 -11.70 -2.70
C MET A 123 6.12 -11.80 -1.25
N ALA A 124 7.43 -11.90 -1.03
CA ALA A 124 8.03 -11.96 0.31
C ALA A 124 7.70 -10.71 1.12
N LEU A 125 8.02 -9.52 0.61
CA LEU A 125 7.91 -8.27 1.37
C LEU A 125 6.49 -7.98 1.90
N PRO A 126 5.41 -8.09 1.10
CA PRO A 126 4.06 -7.93 1.62
C PRO A 126 3.71 -8.94 2.73
N LYS A 127 4.08 -10.22 2.56
CA LYS A 127 3.86 -11.26 3.57
C LYS A 127 4.63 -10.97 4.85
N LEU A 128 5.92 -10.63 4.74
CA LEU A 128 6.79 -10.30 5.86
C LEU A 128 6.24 -9.08 6.63
N ARG A 129 5.83 -8.03 5.92
CA ARG A 129 5.21 -6.84 6.51
C ARG A 129 3.97 -7.20 7.32
N ALA A 130 3.04 -7.96 6.73
CA ALA A 130 1.81 -8.37 7.41
C ALA A 130 2.09 -9.19 8.67
N GLN A 131 3.04 -10.13 8.60
CA GLN A 131 3.44 -10.95 9.75
C GLN A 131 4.10 -10.13 10.87
N MET A 132 5.01 -9.22 10.52
CA MET A 132 5.65 -8.32 11.48
C MET A 132 4.61 -7.40 12.13
N LEU A 133 3.75 -6.74 11.34
CA LEU A 133 2.71 -5.85 11.83
C LEU A 133 1.77 -6.55 12.81
N ARG A 134 1.40 -7.81 12.53
CA ARG A 134 0.60 -8.63 13.44
C ARG A 134 1.30 -8.86 14.77
N ARG A 135 2.58 -9.23 14.77
CA ARG A 135 3.36 -9.47 16.00
C ARG A 135 3.56 -8.19 16.79
N ILE A 136 3.80 -7.07 16.11
CA ILE A 136 3.89 -5.73 16.72
C ILE A 136 2.59 -5.39 17.43
N ASN A 137 1.44 -5.52 16.76
CA ASN A 137 0.13 -5.26 17.37
C ASN A 137 -0.15 -6.12 18.61
N ILE A 138 0.33 -7.38 18.65
CA ILE A 138 0.23 -8.22 19.84
C ILE A 138 1.09 -7.66 21.00
N ALA A 139 2.26 -7.10 20.68
CA ALA A 139 3.20 -6.58 21.68
C ALA A 139 2.84 -5.17 22.19
N THR A 140 2.28 -4.32 21.34
CA THR A 140 1.90 -2.93 21.68
C THR A 140 0.46 -2.81 22.16
N GLY A 141 -0.39 -3.80 21.86
CA GLY A 141 -1.84 -3.75 22.08
C GLY A 141 -2.56 -3.53 20.75
N GLN A 142 -3.65 -4.30 20.53
CA GLN A 142 -4.36 -4.32 19.25
C GLN A 142 -4.84 -2.92 18.84
N GLY A 143 -4.56 -2.52 17.59
CA GLY A 143 -5.08 -1.29 16.98
C GLY A 143 -4.24 -0.04 17.21
N ARG A 144 -3.16 -0.12 18.00
CA ARG A 144 -2.26 1.02 18.28
C ARG A 144 -1.24 1.28 17.18
N VAL A 145 -0.95 0.28 16.36
CA VAL A 145 -0.04 0.40 15.21
C VAL A 145 -0.82 0.05 13.95
N ARG A 146 -0.96 1.04 13.06
CA ARG A 146 -1.74 0.94 11.82
C ARG A 146 -0.95 0.30 10.71
N ASP A 147 0.34 0.59 10.64
CA ASP A 147 1.22 0.05 9.61
C ASP A 147 2.69 -0.02 10.04
N LEU A 148 3.44 -0.85 9.32
CA LEU A 148 4.88 -0.96 9.38
C LEU A 148 5.45 -0.57 8.02
N LEU A 149 6.02 0.62 7.97
CA LEU A 149 6.58 1.18 6.75
C LEU A 149 8.05 0.76 6.64
N ILE A 150 8.33 -0.17 5.71
CA ILE A 150 9.69 -0.68 5.48
C ILE A 150 10.43 0.30 4.57
N MET A 151 11.48 0.92 5.09
CA MET A 151 12.32 1.88 4.38
C MET A 151 13.46 1.18 3.64
N ASP A 152 14.13 0.25 4.31
CA ASP A 152 15.23 -0.54 3.76
C ASP A 152 15.04 -2.02 4.05
N PHE A 153 15.32 -2.86 3.05
CA PHE A 153 15.39 -4.30 3.16
C PHE A 153 16.44 -4.83 2.19
N VAL A 154 17.69 -4.92 2.64
CA VAL A 154 18.85 -5.20 1.76
C VAL A 154 19.73 -6.30 2.35
N LEU A 155 20.07 -7.27 1.51
CA LEU A 155 21.04 -8.34 1.80
C LEU A 155 22.43 -7.93 1.30
N ASN A 156 23.46 -8.09 2.15
CA ASN A 156 24.87 -7.87 1.84
C ASN A 156 25.69 -9.15 2.06
#